data_AF-A0A6F9AJF3-F1
#
_entry.id   AF-A0A6F9AJF3-F1
#
_cell.length_a   1.000
_cell.length_b   1.000
_cell.length_c   1.000
_cell.angle_alpha   90.00
_cell.angle_beta   90.00
_cell.angle_gamma   90.00
#
_symmetry.space_group_name_H-M   'P 1'
#
loop_
_entity.id
_entity.type
_entity.pdbx_description
1 polymer ?
#
loop_
_entity_poly.entity_id
_entity_poly.type
_entity_poly.pdbx_seq_one_letter_code
_entity_poly.pdbx_strand_id
1 'polypeptide(L)'
;AERFPGLIGTLTGSMMELQTLQEALKMEIQVHQKLVAQMKQDPQNADLKKQLHELQAKITALSEKQVFQDTLLTQHKDIPGCPI
;
A
#
# COMPACT_ATOMS: atom_id res chain seq x y z
N ALA A 1 -32.24 10.66 -17.33
CA ALA A 1 -30.81 10.72 -16.99
C ALA A 1 -30.69 10.63 -15.48
N GLU A 2 -30.66 9.40 -14.96
CA GLU A 2 -30.66 9.14 -13.51
C GLU A 2 -29.21 9.20 -13.02
N ARG A 3 -28.79 10.37 -12.55
CA ARG A 3 -27.42 10.61 -12.12
C ARG A 3 -27.33 10.34 -10.61
N PHE A 4 -27.06 9.09 -10.25
CA PHE A 4 -26.83 8.64 -8.87
C PHE A 4 -25.69 9.45 -8.23
N PRO A 5 -25.95 10.39 -7.31
CA PRO A 5 -24.90 11.17 -6.65
C PRO A 5 -24.30 10.44 -5.43
N GLY A 6 -24.94 9.34 -4.98
CA GLY A 6 -24.61 8.69 -3.72
C GLY A 6 -23.35 7.82 -3.73
N LEU A 7 -22.88 7.38 -4.89
CA LEU A 7 -21.73 6.47 -4.98
C LEU A 7 -20.37 7.21 -5.00
N ILE A 8 -20.34 8.43 -5.53
CA ILE A 8 -19.11 9.21 -5.73
C ILE A 8 -18.45 9.54 -4.38
N GLY A 9 -19.22 9.93 -3.37
CA GLY A 9 -18.70 10.37 -2.06
C GLY A 9 -18.07 9.26 -1.21
N THR A 10 -18.52 8.02 -1.36
CA THR A 10 -17.92 6.85 -0.70
C THR A 10 -16.68 6.36 -1.43
N LEU A 11 -16.66 6.43 -2.76
CA LEU A 11 -15.53 6.00 -3.58
C LEU A 11 -14.30 6.91 -3.41
N THR A 12 -14.47 8.24 -3.25
CA THR A 12 -13.34 9.17 -3.03
C THR A 12 -12.64 8.96 -1.70
N GLY A 13 -13.37 8.61 -0.63
CA GLY A 13 -12.78 8.31 0.68
C GLY A 13 -11.89 7.06 0.63
N SER A 14 -12.39 5.97 0.02
CA SER A 14 -11.62 4.74 -0.18
C SER A 14 -10.44 4.92 -1.14
N MET A 15 -10.57 5.80 -2.14
CA MET A 15 -9.47 6.12 -3.06
C MET A 15 -8.31 6.87 -2.36
N MET A 16 -8.62 7.83 -1.47
CA MET A 16 -7.59 8.53 -0.68
C MET A 16 -6.88 7.60 0.33
N GLU A 17 -7.64 6.68 0.95
CA GLU A 17 -7.05 5.69 1.86
C GLU A 17 -6.14 4.72 1.12
N LEU A 18 -6.56 4.22 -0.05
CA LEU A 18 -5.71 3.42 -0.93
C LEU A 18 -4.43 4.18 -1.30
N GLN A 19 -4.53 5.43 -1.79
CA GLN A 19 -3.35 6.23 -2.16
C GLN A 19 -2.37 6.38 -1.00
N THR A 20 -2.87 6.66 0.20
CA THR A 20 -2.04 6.79 1.41
C THR A 20 -1.35 5.47 1.74
N LEU A 21 -2.05 4.34 1.61
CA LEU A 21 -1.47 3.00 1.79
C LEU A 21 -0.39 2.69 0.74
N GLN A 22 -0.63 3.04 -0.53
CA GLN A 22 0.37 2.85 -1.59
C GLN A 22 1.64 3.66 -1.32
N GLU A 23 1.49 4.91 -0.89
CA GLU A 23 2.62 5.78 -0.57
C GLU A 23 3.40 5.26 0.65
N ALA A 24 2.69 4.87 1.71
CA ALA A 24 3.29 4.26 2.89
C ALA A 24 4.04 2.97 2.54
N LEU A 25 3.43 2.06 1.76
CA LEU A 25 4.10 0.83 1.33
C LEU A 25 5.37 1.12 0.53
N LYS A 26 5.32 2.08 -0.41
CA LYS A 26 6.47 2.48 -1.23
C LYS A 26 7.60 3.07 -0.38
N MET A 27 7.27 3.85 0.65
CA MET A 27 8.25 4.35 1.62
C MET A 27 8.88 3.19 2.40
N GLU A 28 8.06 2.30 2.96
CA GLU A 28 8.53 1.16 3.74
C GLU A 28 9.44 0.22 2.93
N ILE A 29 9.11 -0.05 1.66
CA ILE A 29 9.96 -0.82 0.74
C ILE A 29 11.30 -0.13 0.50
N GLN A 30 11.32 1.19 0.32
CA GLN A 30 12.57 1.94 0.15
C GLN A 30 13.45 1.87 1.41
N VAL A 31 12.85 2.03 2.59
CA VAL A 31 13.57 1.91 3.87
C VAL A 31 14.13 0.49 4.01
N HIS A 32 13.35 -0.53 3.68
CA HIS A 32 13.81 -1.92 3.70
C HIS A 32 14.99 -2.14 2.75
N GLN A 33 14.96 -1.64 1.50
CA GLN A 33 16.11 -1.74 0.59
C GLN A 33 17.37 -1.07 1.15
N LYS A 34 17.22 0.11 1.76
CA LYS A 34 18.34 0.82 2.41
C LYS A 34 18.89 0.02 3.60
N LEU A 35 18.02 -0.66 4.34
CA LEU A 35 18.42 -1.48 5.46
C LEU A 35 19.07 -2.79 5.02
N VAL A 36 18.60 -3.42 3.94
CA VAL A 36 19.26 -4.56 3.28
C VAL A 36 20.69 -4.16 2.87
N ALA A 37 20.86 -2.98 2.27
CA ALA A 37 22.18 -2.50 1.88
C ALA A 37 23.12 -2.36 3.10
N GLN A 38 22.61 -1.81 4.21
CA GLN A 38 23.37 -1.71 5.47
C GLN A 38 23.66 -3.09 6.07
N MET A 39 22.72 -4.04 6.03
CA MET A 39 22.94 -5.42 6.47
C MET A 39 23.98 -6.16 5.62
N LYS A 40 24.11 -5.81 4.33
CA LYS A 40 25.19 -6.34 3.48
C LYS A 40 26.55 -5.80 3.86
N GLN A 41 26.61 -4.58 4.40
CA GLN A 41 27.85 -3.97 4.90
C GLN A 41 28.18 -4.47 6.31
N ASP A 42 27.18 -4.62 7.17
CA ASP A 42 27.33 -5.10 8.54
C ASP A 42 26.31 -6.21 8.88
N PRO A 43 26.60 -7.47 8.47
CA PRO A 43 25.69 -8.60 8.68
C PRO A 43 25.67 -9.11 10.12
N GLN A 44 26.57 -8.62 10.98
CA GLN A 44 26.65 -9.00 12.39
C GLN A 44 25.82 -8.06 13.29
N ASN A 45 25.43 -6.89 12.78
CA ASN A 45 24.56 -5.97 13.51
C ASN A 45 23.18 -6.60 13.76
N ALA A 46 22.96 -7.02 15.02
CA ALA A 46 21.72 -7.61 15.48
C ALA A 46 20.54 -6.64 15.39
N ASP A 47 20.79 -5.34 15.55
CA ASP A 47 19.77 -4.30 15.44
C ASP A 47 19.28 -4.14 13.99
N LEU A 48 20.19 -4.08 13.01
CA LEU A 48 19.82 -4.05 11.58
C LEU A 48 19.00 -5.27 11.19
N LYS A 49 19.39 -6.46 11.65
CA LYS A 49 18.62 -7.70 11.44
C LYS A 49 17.20 -7.59 12.00
N LYS A 50 17.07 -7.09 13.22
CA LYS A 50 15.77 -6.92 13.88
C LYS A 50 14.88 -5.93 13.12
N GLN A 51 15.42 -4.75 12.81
CA GLN A 51 14.72 -3.73 12.03
C GLN A 51 14.29 -4.26 10.65
N LEU A 52 15.10 -5.11 10.01
CA LEU A 52 14.78 -5.69 8.71
C LEU A 52 13.58 -6.62 8.79
N HIS A 53 13.55 -7.51 9.78
CA HIS A 53 12.40 -8.39 10.03
C HIS A 53 11.13 -7.59 10.35
N GLU A 54 11.24 -6.54 11.16
CA GLU A 54 10.12 -5.66 11.48
C GLU A 54 9.60 -4.93 10.23
N LEU A 55 10.49 -4.34 9.43
CA LEU A 55 10.13 -3.69 8.16
C LEU A 55 9.50 -4.66 7.17
N GLN A 56 10.03 -5.89 7.06
CA GLN A 56 9.47 -6.92 6.20
C GLN A 56 8.03 -7.25 6.60
N ALA A 57 7.77 -7.45 7.90
CA ALA A 57 6.42 -7.69 8.41
C ALA A 57 5.47 -6.51 8.12
N LYS A 58 5.98 -5.28 8.29
CA LYS A 58 5.24 -4.06 7.97
C LYS A 58 4.89 -3.95 6.49
N ILE A 59 5.85 -4.22 5.60
CA ILE A 59 5.65 -4.27 4.14
C ILE A 59 4.61 -5.32 3.78
N THR A 60 4.70 -6.53 4.33
CA THR A 60 3.73 -7.60 4.07
C THR A 60 2.32 -7.18 4.50
N ALA A 61 2.16 -6.68 5.73
CA ALA A 61 0.87 -6.23 6.23
C ALA A 61 0.29 -5.06 5.41
N LEU A 62 1.12 -4.09 5.02
CA LEU A 62 0.73 -2.97 4.16
C LEU A 62 0.36 -3.44 2.74
N SER A 63 1.11 -4.40 2.18
CA SER A 63 0.85 -4.96 0.87
C SER A 63 -0.44 -5.78 0.84
N GLU A 64 -0.71 -6.59 1.87
CA GLU A 64 -1.96 -7.32 2.02
C GLU A 64 -3.15 -6.36 2.13
N LYS A 65 -3.02 -5.31 2.94
CA LYS A 65 -4.05 -4.27 3.08
C LYS A 65 -4.28 -3.51 1.77
N GLN A 66 -3.21 -3.20 1.03
CA GLN A 66 -3.29 -2.55 -0.27
C GLN A 66 -3.98 -3.44 -1.30
N VAL A 67 -3.60 -4.72 -1.41
CA VAL A 67 -4.22 -5.69 -2.33
C VAL A 67 -5.70 -5.88 -1.99
N PHE A 68 -6.04 -5.94 -0.71
CA PHE A 68 -7.43 -6.04 -0.27
C PHE A 68 -8.26 -4.82 -0.68
N GLN A 69 -7.75 -3.61 -0.47
CA GLN A 69 -8.43 -2.39 -0.91
C GLN A 69 -8.50 -2.26 -2.44
N ASP A 70 -7.42 -2.59 -3.14
CA ASP A 70 -7.39 -2.58 -4.61
C ASP A 70 -8.39 -3.58 -5.19
N THR A 71 -8.50 -4.78 -4.60
CA THR A 71 -9.50 -5.80 -4.97
C THR A 71 -10.94 -5.30 -4.73
N LEU A 72 -11.19 -4.65 -3.58
CA LEU A 72 -12.52 -4.07 -3.30
C LEU A 72 -12.88 -2.94 -4.26
N LEU A 73 -11.91 -2.10 -4.62
CA LEU A 73 -12.10 -1.03 -5.59
C LEU A 73 -12.27 -1.56 -7.03
N THR A 74 -11.58 -2.64 -7.41
CA THR A 74 -11.74 -3.28 -8.72
C THR A 74 -13.07 -4.02 -8.86
N GLN A 75 -13.59 -4.65 -7.80
CA GLN A 75 -14.96 -5.22 -7.80
C GLN A 75 -16.04 -4.15 -8.05
N HIS A 76 -15.76 -2.88 -7.75
CA HIS A 76 -16.66 -1.74 -8.01
C HIS A 76 -16.37 -1.00 -9.33
N LYS A 77 -15.34 -1.41 -10.08
CA LYS A 77 -14.87 -0.75 -11.32
C LYS A 77 -15.41 -1.39 -12.60
N ASP A 78 -16.15 -2.50 -12.53
CA ASP A 78 -16.85 -3.11 -13.68
C ASP A 78 -18.09 -2.30 -14.15
N ILE A 79 -18.12 -0.99 -13.88
CA ILE A 79 -19.00 -0.04 -14.54
C ILE A 79 -18.19 0.64 -15.65
N PRO A 80 -18.31 0.23 -16.92
CA PRO A 80 -17.66 0.90 -18.04
C PRO A 80 -18.28 2.29 -18.21
N GLY A 81 -17.53 3.36 -17.90
CA GLY A 81 -18.03 4.72 -18.15
C GLY A 81 -17.38 5.90 -17.43
N CYS A 82 -16.36 5.72 -16.59
CA CYS A 82 -15.66 6.85 -15.98
C CYS A 82 -14.51 7.32 -16.91
N PRO A 83 -14.58 8.52 -17.52
CA PRO A 83 -13.45 9.07 -18.27
C PRO A 83 -12.33 9.48 -17.31
N ILE A 84 -11.09 9.15 -17.71
CA ILE A 84 -9.83 9.66 -17.15
C ILE A 84 -9.68 11.15 -17.48
#